data_AF-A0A7K3NKE8-F1
#
_entry.id   AF-A0A7K3NKE8-F1
#
_cell.length_a   1.000
_cell.length_b   1.000
_cell.length_c   1.000
_cell.angle_alpha   90.00
_cell.angle_beta   90.00
_cell.angle_gamma   90.00
#
_symmetry.space_group_name_H-M   'P 1'
#
loop_
_entity.id
_entity.type
_entity.pdbx_description
1 polymer ?
#
loop_
_entity_poly.entity_id
_entity_poly.type
_entity_poly.pdbx_seq_one_letter_code
_entity_poly.pdbx_strand_id
1 'polypeptide(L)'
;MKLFPHRELRSALAHAAAGGQALLVHAWGGPSRYACFDGAAEIGKLFDQNRARLAATAQRLGVRRIKVDRPGQPGQHVDLVGGPLAKAKQEATAS
;
A
#
# COMPACT_ATOMS: atom_id res chain seq x y z
N MET A 1 -9.66 -1.54 -5.95
CA MET A 1 -8.18 -1.46 -6.07
C MET A 1 -7.68 -2.82 -6.56
N LYS A 2 -6.51 -2.94 -7.19
CA LYS A 2 -5.98 -4.24 -7.68
C LYS A 2 -4.82 -4.76 -6.82
N LEU A 3 -4.87 -6.03 -6.43
CA LEU A 3 -3.82 -6.71 -5.67
C LEU A 3 -2.71 -7.23 -6.60
N PHE A 4 -1.46 -7.06 -6.19
CA PHE A 4 -0.27 -7.56 -6.87
C PHE A 4 0.66 -8.25 -5.85
N PRO A 5 1.23 -9.43 -6.17
CA PRO A 5 2.30 -10.01 -5.38
C PRO A 5 3.62 -9.26 -5.60
N HIS A 6 4.56 -9.36 -4.65
CA HIS A 6 5.86 -8.67 -4.70
C HIS A 6 6.58 -8.72 -6.06
N ARG A 7 6.59 -9.90 -6.71
CA ARG A 7 7.22 -10.14 -8.01
C ARG A 7 6.64 -9.31 -9.16
N GLU A 8 5.48 -8.71 -8.96
CA GLU A 8 4.74 -7.90 -9.95
C GLU A 8 4.84 -6.39 -9.68
N LEU A 9 5.90 -5.94 -9.02
CA LEU A 9 6.13 -4.51 -8.74
C LEU A 9 5.98 -3.64 -10.01
N ARG A 10 6.54 -4.05 -11.15
CA ARG A 10 6.42 -3.30 -12.41
C ARG A 10 4.96 -3.15 -12.86
N SER A 11 4.17 -4.22 -12.74
CA SER A 11 2.74 -4.21 -13.08
C SER A 11 1.94 -3.33 -12.13
N ALA A 12 2.25 -3.37 -10.82
CA ALA A 12 1.62 -2.50 -9.83
C ALA A 12 1.87 -1.02 -10.11
N LEU A 13 3.12 -0.65 -10.42
CA LEU A 13 3.50 0.72 -10.79
C LEU A 13 2.82 1.16 -12.08
N ALA A 14 2.80 0.31 -13.11
CA ALA A 14 2.12 0.61 -14.37
C ALA A 14 0.62 0.82 -14.18
N HIS A 15 -0.04 -0.01 -13.36
CA HIS A 15 -1.46 0.15 -13.04
C HIS A 15 -1.75 1.45 -12.31
N ALA A 16 -0.89 1.84 -11.36
CA ALA A 16 -1.01 3.12 -10.66
C ALA A 16 -0.77 4.32 -11.59
N ALA A 17 0.22 4.23 -12.48
CA ALA A 17 0.52 5.26 -13.49
C ALA A 17 -0.63 5.45 -14.48
N ALA A 18 -1.37 4.40 -14.81
CA ALA A 18 -2.58 4.45 -15.63
C ALA A 18 -3.81 5.02 -14.88
N GLY A 19 -3.64 5.51 -13.65
CA GLY A 19 -4.70 6.10 -12.84
C GLY A 19 -5.45 5.13 -11.93
N GLY A 20 -5.03 3.87 -11.86
CA GLY A 20 -5.55 2.87 -10.93
C GLY A 20 -4.96 2.99 -9.51
N GLN A 21 -5.49 2.18 -8.59
CA GLN A 21 -4.89 1.96 -7.27
C GLN A 21 -4.38 0.53 -7.18
N ALA A 22 -3.09 0.37 -6.89
CA ALA A 22 -2.43 -0.93 -6.77
C ALA A 22 -2.03 -1.20 -5.33
N LEU A 23 -2.34 -2.39 -4.84
CA LEU A 23 -1.87 -2.91 -3.56
C LEU A 23 -0.79 -3.97 -3.85
N LEU A 24 0.47 -3.66 -3.58
CA LEU A 24 1.56 -4.63 -3.68
C LEU A 24 1.83 -5.24 -2.31
N VAL A 25 1.78 -6.57 -2.17
CA VAL A 25 2.02 -7.26 -0.88
C VAL A 25 3.29 -8.07 -0.94
N HIS A 26 4.08 -8.04 0.14
CA HIS A 26 5.25 -8.88 0.29
C HIS A 26 5.50 -9.29 1.73
N ALA A 27 6.21 -10.42 1.89
CA ALA A 27 6.63 -10.88 3.20
C ALA A 27 7.55 -9.85 3.86
N TRP A 28 7.39 -9.72 5.18
CA TRP A 28 8.21 -8.93 6.08
C TRP A 28 8.56 -9.80 7.28
N GLY A 29 9.68 -9.53 7.95
CA GLY A 29 10.14 -10.39 9.04
C GLY A 29 11.36 -9.86 9.75
N GLY A 30 11.56 -8.54 9.70
CA GLY A 30 12.74 -7.89 10.27
C GLY A 30 12.36 -6.72 11.16
N PRO A 31 13.33 -6.25 11.98
CA PRO A 31 13.17 -5.02 12.72
C PRO A 31 12.91 -3.86 11.75
N SER A 32 11.97 -3.00 12.11
CA SER A 32 11.65 -1.78 11.41
C SER A 32 12.07 -0.57 12.23
N ARG A 33 12.31 0.54 11.54
CA ARG A 33 12.45 1.84 12.20
C ARG A 33 11.15 2.27 12.88
N TYR A 34 10.01 1.75 12.43
CA TYR A 34 8.70 2.12 12.95
C TYR A 34 8.07 0.91 13.64
N ALA A 35 7.79 1.04 14.95
CA ALA A 35 7.33 -0.04 15.81
C ALA A 35 6.07 -0.78 15.31
N CYS A 36 5.20 -0.13 14.53
CA CYS A 36 4.00 -0.77 13.98
C CYS A 36 4.31 -1.84 12.91
N PHE A 37 5.53 -1.90 12.40
CA PHE A 37 5.98 -2.92 11.45
C PHE A 37 6.86 -3.99 12.10
N ASP A 38 7.24 -3.83 13.37
CA ASP A 38 8.06 -4.81 14.08
C ASP A 38 7.29 -6.12 14.24
N GLY A 39 7.91 -7.23 13.83
CA GLY A 39 7.31 -8.56 13.90
C GLY A 39 6.16 -8.81 12.93
N ALA A 40 5.86 -7.87 12.02
CA ALA A 40 4.84 -8.10 11.00
C ALA A 40 5.31 -9.16 10.00
N ALA A 41 4.49 -10.16 9.70
CA ALA A 41 4.80 -11.22 8.72
C ALA A 41 4.70 -10.73 7.26
N GLU A 42 3.97 -9.64 7.03
CA GLU A 42 3.74 -9.07 5.71
C GLU A 42 3.52 -7.55 5.81
N ILE A 43 3.86 -6.86 4.74
CA ILE A 43 3.54 -5.45 4.53
C ILE A 43 2.96 -5.23 3.14
N GLY A 44 2.18 -4.17 2.99
CA GLY A 44 1.61 -3.75 1.71
C GLY A 44 2.03 -2.34 1.35
N LYS A 45 2.24 -2.10 0.05
CA LYS A 45 2.41 -0.77 -0.52
C LYS A 45 1.18 -0.42 -1.33
N LEU A 46 0.44 0.61 -0.90
CA LEU A 46 -0.69 1.14 -1.64
C LEU A 46 -0.20 2.25 -2.57
N PHE A 47 -0.13 1.97 -3.86
CA PHE A 47 0.28 2.91 -4.91
C PHE A 47 -0.93 3.64 -5.50
N ASP A 48 -0.76 4.94 -5.71
CA ASP A 48 -1.70 5.81 -6.41
C ASP A 48 -0.99 7.11 -6.81
N GLN A 49 -1.16 7.56 -8.05
CA GLN A 49 -0.63 8.84 -8.51
C GLN A 49 -1.47 10.04 -8.04
N ASN A 50 -2.75 9.82 -7.70
CA ASN A 50 -3.57 10.83 -7.07
C ASN A 50 -3.32 10.84 -5.55
N ARG A 51 -2.51 11.79 -5.07
CA ARG A 51 -2.14 11.91 -3.66
C ARG A 51 -3.35 12.08 -2.73
N ALA A 52 -4.39 12.81 -3.15
CA ALA A 52 -5.58 13.02 -2.33
C ALA A 52 -6.38 11.73 -2.18
N ARG A 53 -6.60 10.99 -3.28
CA ARG A 53 -7.25 9.67 -3.26
C ARG A 53 -6.44 8.64 -2.47
N LEU A 54 -5.11 8.70 -2.55
CA LEU A 54 -4.21 7.86 -1.77
C LEU A 54 -4.43 8.05 -0.26
N ALA A 55 -4.40 9.31 0.20
CA ALA A 55 -4.57 9.64 1.61
C ALA A 55 -5.98 9.29 2.10
N ALA A 56 -7.02 9.63 1.32
CA ALA A 56 -8.40 9.28 1.64
C ALA A 56 -8.59 7.76 1.76
N THR A 57 -7.97 6.98 0.87
CA THR A 57 -8.01 5.52 0.94
C THR A 57 -7.31 5.00 2.19
N ALA A 58 -6.09 5.48 2.47
CA ALA A 58 -5.35 5.07 3.67
C ALA A 58 -6.14 5.38 4.96
N GLN A 59 -6.77 6.55 5.04
CA GLN A 59 -7.61 6.93 6.18
C GLN A 59 -8.81 5.98 6.33
N ARG A 60 -9.52 5.68 5.24
CA ARG A 60 -10.66 4.76 5.21
C ARG A 60 -10.28 3.33 5.62
N LEU A 61 -9.07 2.89 5.25
CA LEU A 61 -8.49 1.62 5.69
C LEU A 61 -8.10 1.61 7.18
N GLY A 62 -8.11 2.77 7.85
CA GLY A 62 -7.83 2.89 9.28
C GLY A 62 -6.38 3.26 9.61
N VAL A 63 -5.61 3.77 8.65
CA VAL A 63 -4.28 4.31 8.91
C VAL A 63 -4.41 5.60 9.72
N ARG A 64 -3.87 5.60 10.95
CA ARG A 64 -3.96 6.76 11.86
C ARG A 64 -2.96 7.87 11.52
N ARG A 65 -1.78 7.51 11.02
CA ARG A 65 -0.73 8.44 10.61
C ARG A 65 -0.34 8.14 9.18
N ILE A 66 -0.78 9.00 8.26
CA ILE A 66 -0.54 8.82 6.83
C ILE A 66 0.75 9.54 6.47
N LYS A 67 1.76 8.76 6.07
CA LYS A 67 2.96 9.27 5.44
C LYS A 67 2.97 8.78 4.00
N VAL A 68 2.94 9.73 3.06
CA VAL A 68 3.12 9.43 1.64
C VAL A 68 4.62 9.37 1.37
N ASP A 69 5.11 8.20 0.94
CA ASP A 69 6.47 8.03 0.46
C ASP A 69 6.59 8.48 -1.00
N ARG A 70 7.72 9.08 -1.36
CA ARG A 70 8.05 9.57 -2.71
C ARG A 70 6.92 10.41 -3.37
N PRO A 71 6.46 11.50 -2.74
CA PRO A 71 5.36 12.29 -3.26
C PRO A 71 5.65 12.81 -4.68
N GLY A 72 4.68 12.66 -5.58
CA GLY A 72 4.78 13.08 -6.99
C GLY A 72 5.62 12.18 -7.90
N GLN A 73 6.18 11.07 -7.39
CA GLN A 73 6.95 10.13 -8.21
C GLN A 73 6.14 8.91 -8.62
N PRO A 74 6.55 8.16 -9.68
CA PRO A 74 5.90 6.91 -10.07
C PRO A 74 5.73 5.90 -8.93
N GLY A 75 6.66 5.91 -7.97
CA GLY A 75 6.61 5.06 -6.77
C GLY A 75 5.88 5.67 -5.57
N GLN A 76 5.03 6.68 -5.74
CA GLN A 76 4.26 7.29 -4.65
C GLN A 76 3.37 6.24 -3.98
N HIS A 77 3.50 6.06 -2.66
CA HIS A 77 2.71 5.08 -1.92
C HIS A 77 2.53 5.41 -0.44
N VAL A 78 1.63 4.67 0.20
CA VAL A 78 1.53 4.54 1.66
C VAL A 78 1.80 3.10 2.04
N ASP A 79 2.65 2.89 3.05
CA ASP A 79 2.88 1.56 3.61
C ASP A 79 1.73 1.16 4.55
N LEU A 80 1.28 -0.08 4.41
CA LEU A 80 0.20 -0.69 5.17
C LEU A 80 0.73 -1.93 5.91
N VAL A 81 0.24 -2.13 7.13
CA VAL A 81 0.55 -3.29 7.98
C VAL A 81 -0.64 -3.59 8.88
N GLY A 82 -0.77 -4.83 9.35
CA GLY A 82 -1.81 -5.23 10.30
C GLY A 82 -3.23 -4.99 9.78
N GLY A 83 -4.10 -4.40 10.62
CA GLY A 83 -5.52 -4.15 10.30
C GLY A 83 -5.76 -3.40 8.98
N PRO A 84 -5.10 -2.26 8.72
CA PRO A 84 -5.18 -1.57 7.43
C PRO A 84 -4.82 -2.44 6.21
N LEU A 85 -3.77 -3.27 6.32
CA LEU A 85 -3.39 -4.18 5.25
C LEU A 85 -4.44 -5.27 5.02
N ALA A 86 -4.98 -5.84 6.10
CA ALA A 86 -6.03 -6.86 6.02
C ALA A 86 -7.27 -6.32 5.30
N LYS A 87 -7.73 -5.12 5.64
CA LYS A 87 -8.86 -4.45 4.96
C LYS A 87 -8.57 -4.16 3.50
N ALA A 88 -7.35 -3.70 3.18
CA ALA A 88 -6.98 -3.40 1.80
C ALA A 88 -7.02 -4.67 0.92
N LYS A 89 -6.56 -5.81 1.46
CA LYS A 89 -6.66 -7.11 0.76
C LYS A 89 -8.11 -7.51 0.51
N GLN A 90 -8.98 -7.38 1.51
CA GLN A 90 -10.42 -7.67 1.37
C GLN A 90 -11.07 -6.83 0.27
N GLU A 91 -10.80 -5.53 0.22
CA GLU A 91 -11.31 -4.65 -0.81
C GLU A 91 -10.77 -4.99 -2.20
N ALA A 92 -9.50 -5.38 -2.28
CA ALA A 92 -8.87 -5.77 -3.55
C ALA A 92 -9.40 -7.08 -4.13
N THR A 93 -9.92 -7.98 -3.28
CA THR A 93 -10.58 -9.22 -3.70
C THR A 93 -12.08 -9.06 -4.02
N ALA A 94 -12.69 -7.98 -3.55
CA ALA A 94 -14.11 -7.69 -3.79
C ALA A 94 -14.36 -6.77 -5.01
N SER A 95 -13.28 -6.24 -5.62
CA SER A 95 -13.29 -5.38 -6.81
C SER A 95 -13.00 -6.19 -8.07
#